data_AF-A0A1V3TUQ5-F1
#
_entry.id   AF-A0A1V3TUQ5-F1
#
_cell.length_a   1.000
_cell.length_b   1.000
_cell.length_c   1.000
_cell.angle_alpha   90.00
_cell.angle_beta   90.00
_cell.angle_gamma   90.00
#
_symmetry.space_group_name_H-M   'P 1'
#
loop_
_entity.id
_entity.type
_entity.pdbx_description
1 polymer ?
#
loop_
_entity_poly.entity_id
_entity_poly.type
_entity_poly.pdbx_seq_one_letter_code
_entity_poly.pdbx_strand_id
1 'polypeptide(L)'
;MLELILTTESKVLSTNLQTFEQQANQYLATLTSTFETDDDFAKAKEEVKELKEIETKIREAIKNTANGEIAELVATAESIAERFRTERLNREKLVKTKEEEIKQGIISQAFERIMAVRMAYESDVSLALERNISKQTIQKRLEESTKRRSTLATLTNAVNAEETALTAEIGAEAARISARRKLIPIHYEYLFKDWMALIAGTDDIEPIIKQRIADEEQREAEIKAKAEQEAQAKAEAEKVQAEAKAITDEMDQQQAVTSAQNIANEDTTEPKADFVITIRLNQTTQTNAVNIARELKTRFGDCVSLNKLNR
;
A
#
# COMPACT_ATOMS: atom_id res chain seq x y z
N MET A 1 83.35 64.75 -2.48
CA MET A 1 82.32 63.72 -2.21
C MET A 1 82.65 62.54 -3.10
N LEU A 2 82.98 61.38 -2.54
CA LEU A 2 83.29 60.17 -3.32
C LEU A 2 82.01 59.34 -3.41
N GLU A 3 81.49 59.18 -4.61
CA GLU A 3 80.30 58.36 -4.89
C GLU A 3 80.77 57.02 -5.49
N LEU A 4 80.44 55.92 -4.81
CA LEU A 4 80.72 54.57 -5.26
C LEU A 4 79.50 54.01 -5.98
N ILE A 5 79.62 53.78 -7.28
CA ILE A 5 78.59 53.11 -8.08
C ILE A 5 79.06 51.67 -8.32
N LEU A 6 78.26 50.70 -7.88
CA LEU A 6 78.45 49.28 -8.14
C LEU A 6 77.34 48.79 -9.06
N THR A 7 77.71 48.19 -10.19
CA THR A 7 76.80 47.58 -11.17
C THR A 7 77.10 46.08 -11.21
N THR A 8 76.07 45.24 -11.02
CA THR A 8 76.20 43.77 -11.05
C THR A 8 75.31 43.19 -12.14
N GLU A 9 75.83 42.26 -12.95
CA GLU A 9 75.07 41.51 -13.97
C GLU A 9 74.96 40.05 -13.54
N SER A 10 73.75 39.48 -13.58
CA SER A 10 73.50 38.06 -13.34
C SER A 10 73.11 37.39 -14.65
N LYS A 11 73.90 36.41 -15.11
CA LYS A 11 73.72 35.76 -16.42
C LYS A 11 73.32 34.29 -16.29
N VAL A 12 72.34 33.87 -17.08
CA VAL A 12 71.94 32.46 -17.20
C VAL A 12 73.03 31.69 -17.95
N LEU A 13 73.61 30.67 -17.32
CA LEU A 13 74.67 29.84 -17.90
C LEU A 13 74.12 28.79 -18.89
N SER A 14 72.98 28.18 -18.57
CA SER A 14 72.28 27.21 -19.42
C SER A 14 70.85 26.97 -18.92
N THR A 15 69.90 26.70 -19.82
CA THR A 15 68.52 26.29 -19.48
C THR A 15 68.04 25.18 -20.41
N ASN A 16 67.31 24.21 -19.88
CA ASN A 16 66.63 23.14 -20.64
C ASN A 16 65.10 23.29 -20.63
N LEU A 17 64.58 24.48 -20.28
CA LEU A 17 63.18 24.70 -19.94
C LEU A 17 62.21 24.31 -21.06
N GLN A 18 62.54 24.61 -22.31
CA GLN A 18 61.68 24.29 -23.46
C GLN A 18 61.58 22.77 -23.70
N THR A 19 62.70 22.04 -23.56
CA THR A 19 62.71 20.58 -23.66
C THR A 19 61.97 19.95 -22.49
N PHE A 20 62.15 20.48 -21.28
CA PHE A 20 61.43 20.04 -20.09
C PHE A 20 59.91 20.25 -20.23
N GLU A 21 59.49 21.39 -20.75
CA GLU A 21 58.07 21.68 -21.00
C GLU A 21 57.45 20.69 -22.00
N GLN A 22 58.16 20.36 -23.09
CA GLN A 22 57.70 19.35 -24.05
C GLN A 22 57.56 17.97 -23.41
N GLN A 23 58.57 17.55 -22.64
CA GLN A 23 58.55 16.27 -21.91
C GLN A 23 57.44 16.22 -20.87
N ALA A 24 57.23 17.32 -20.14
CA ALA A 24 56.13 17.48 -19.21
C ALA A 24 54.78 17.29 -19.90
N ASN A 25 54.56 17.98 -21.03
CA ASN A 25 53.33 17.86 -21.81
C ASN A 25 53.09 16.43 -22.28
N GLN A 26 54.13 15.75 -22.75
CA GLN A 26 54.05 14.38 -23.20
C GLN A 26 53.71 13.43 -22.05
N TYR A 27 54.36 13.59 -20.90
CA TYR A 27 54.07 12.78 -19.71
C TYR A 27 52.63 12.98 -19.23
N LEU A 28 52.16 14.24 -19.12
CA LEU A 28 50.76 14.53 -18.74
C LEU A 28 49.73 13.87 -19.70
N ALA A 29 50.07 13.71 -20.98
CA ALA A 29 49.22 13.03 -21.95
C ALA A 29 49.19 11.48 -21.80
N THR A 30 50.15 10.89 -21.06
CA THR A 30 50.21 9.44 -20.81
C THR A 30 49.48 9.00 -19.54
N LEU A 31 48.94 9.95 -18.78
CA LEU A 31 48.25 9.66 -17.53
C LEU A 31 47.01 8.80 -17.76
N THR A 32 46.73 7.91 -16.81
CA THR A 32 45.70 6.87 -16.91
C THR A 32 44.30 7.46 -17.11
N SER A 33 43.53 6.95 -18.07
CA SER A 33 42.15 7.39 -18.31
C SER A 33 41.11 6.31 -18.01
N THR A 34 41.56 5.07 -17.83
CA THR A 34 40.77 3.90 -17.47
C THR A 34 40.74 3.71 -15.96
N PHE A 35 39.60 3.32 -15.42
CA PHE A 35 39.40 3.09 -13.98
C PHE A 35 38.48 1.89 -13.81
N GLU A 36 38.92 0.71 -14.19
CA GLU A 36 38.11 -0.51 -14.16
C GLU A 36 38.67 -1.56 -13.20
N THR A 37 40.00 -1.54 -13.01
CA THR A 37 40.73 -2.55 -12.26
C THR A 37 41.46 -1.96 -11.06
N ASP A 38 41.81 -2.82 -10.10
CA ASP A 38 42.67 -2.43 -8.97
C ASP A 38 44.02 -1.85 -9.45
N ASP A 39 44.55 -2.37 -10.56
CA ASP A 39 45.80 -1.91 -11.17
C ASP A 39 45.66 -0.49 -11.75
N ASP A 40 44.52 -0.16 -12.37
CA ASP A 40 44.24 1.20 -12.84
C ASP A 40 44.26 2.21 -11.68
N PHE A 41 43.63 1.87 -10.55
CA PHE A 41 43.59 2.73 -9.37
C PHE A 41 44.96 2.84 -8.69
N ALA A 42 45.72 1.73 -8.62
CA ALA A 42 47.08 1.74 -8.10
C ALA A 42 47.98 2.65 -8.94
N LYS A 43 47.93 2.52 -10.26
CA LYS A 43 48.67 3.34 -11.20
C LYS A 43 48.27 4.82 -11.10
N ALA A 44 46.98 5.14 -11.07
CA ALA A 44 46.52 6.52 -10.95
C ALA A 44 46.93 7.17 -9.61
N LYS A 45 47.02 6.41 -8.51
CA LYS A 45 47.55 6.89 -7.22
C LYS A 45 49.06 7.12 -7.27
N GLU A 46 49.79 6.28 -7.98
CA GLU A 46 51.22 6.47 -8.25
C GLU A 46 51.45 7.74 -9.09
N GLU A 47 50.66 7.95 -10.15
CA GLU A 47 50.69 9.18 -10.95
C GLU A 47 50.49 10.44 -10.09
N VAL A 48 49.54 10.44 -9.13
CA VAL A 48 49.36 11.58 -8.19
C VAL A 48 50.63 11.86 -7.39
N LYS A 49 51.35 10.81 -6.96
CA LYS A 49 52.60 10.93 -6.22
C LYS A 49 53.71 11.49 -7.12
N GLU A 50 53.85 10.96 -8.33
CA GLU A 50 54.83 11.43 -9.32
C GLU A 50 54.59 12.90 -9.70
N LEU A 51 53.35 13.30 -9.96
CA LEU A 51 52.97 14.69 -10.23
C LEU A 51 53.37 15.61 -9.08
N LYS A 52 53.21 15.18 -7.82
CA LYS A 52 53.62 15.93 -6.63
C LYS A 52 55.14 16.06 -6.53
N GLU A 53 55.87 14.98 -6.80
CA GLU A 53 57.33 15.00 -6.78
C GLU A 53 57.89 15.93 -7.85
N ILE A 54 57.33 15.90 -9.07
CA ILE A 54 57.72 16.80 -10.16
C ILE A 54 57.38 18.27 -9.80
N GLU A 55 56.15 18.54 -9.32
CA GLU A 55 55.74 19.86 -8.82
C GLU A 55 56.74 20.41 -7.79
N THR A 56 57.13 19.57 -6.82
CA THR A 56 58.05 19.95 -5.75
C THR A 56 59.45 20.26 -6.29
N LYS A 57 59.99 19.41 -7.18
CA LYS A 57 61.30 19.62 -7.81
C LYS A 57 61.35 20.92 -8.62
N ILE A 58 60.29 21.25 -9.36
CA ILE A 58 60.23 22.52 -10.11
C ILE A 58 60.24 23.71 -9.15
N ARG A 59 59.46 23.66 -8.06
CA ARG A 59 59.41 24.73 -7.05
C ARG A 59 60.73 24.90 -6.30
N GLU A 60 61.43 23.82 -5.99
CA GLU A 60 62.76 23.85 -5.40
C GLU A 60 63.78 24.48 -6.36
N ALA A 61 63.74 24.11 -7.65
CA ALA A 61 64.58 24.71 -8.68
C ALA A 61 64.34 26.23 -8.80
N ILE A 62 63.07 26.67 -8.82
CA ILE A 62 62.71 28.10 -8.83
C ILE A 62 63.32 28.82 -7.63
N LYS A 63 63.13 28.28 -6.42
CA LYS A 63 63.65 28.86 -5.18
C LYS A 63 65.17 29.04 -5.20
N ASN A 64 65.89 28.09 -5.79
CA ASN A 64 67.36 28.13 -5.90
C ASN A 64 67.86 29.16 -6.93
N THR A 65 67.00 29.66 -7.82
CA THR A 65 67.40 30.55 -8.92
C THR A 65 67.12 32.04 -8.63
N ALA A 66 66.40 32.37 -7.55
CA ALA A 66 65.82 33.70 -7.27
C ALA A 66 66.78 34.90 -7.06
N ASN A 67 68.04 34.83 -7.49
CA ASN A 67 69.00 35.93 -7.47
C ASN A 67 69.37 36.33 -8.92
N GLY A 68 68.63 37.26 -9.56
CA GLY A 68 69.03 37.87 -10.84
C GLY A 68 67.91 38.30 -11.80
N GLU A 69 68.29 38.87 -12.96
CA GLU A 69 67.41 39.28 -14.08
C GLU A 69 66.90 38.07 -14.89
N ILE A 70 66.14 37.19 -14.26
CA ILE A 70 65.65 35.94 -14.85
C ILE A 70 64.14 35.74 -14.69
N ALA A 71 63.41 36.84 -14.51
CA ALA A 71 61.99 36.85 -14.18
C ALA A 71 61.14 36.05 -15.18
N GLU A 72 61.43 36.14 -16.48
CA GLU A 72 60.69 35.40 -17.51
C GLU A 72 60.86 33.87 -17.39
N LEU A 73 62.09 33.39 -17.13
CA LEU A 73 62.35 31.95 -16.95
C LEU A 73 61.67 31.41 -15.69
N VAL A 74 61.68 32.19 -14.61
CA VAL A 74 60.97 31.86 -13.37
C VAL A 74 59.47 31.78 -13.61
N ALA A 75 58.89 32.76 -14.30
CA ALA A 75 57.46 32.77 -14.63
C ALA A 75 57.05 31.56 -15.48
N THR A 76 57.86 31.16 -16.47
CA THR A 76 57.60 29.94 -17.25
C THR A 76 57.69 28.68 -16.38
N ALA A 77 58.70 28.55 -15.53
CA ALA A 77 58.82 27.42 -14.61
C ALA A 77 57.64 27.37 -13.60
N GLU A 78 57.19 28.52 -13.10
CA GLU A 78 56.00 28.63 -12.24
C GLU A 78 54.74 28.17 -12.97
N SER A 79 54.55 28.58 -14.23
CA SER A 79 53.45 28.11 -15.08
C SER A 79 53.46 26.59 -15.23
N ILE A 80 54.62 25.98 -15.48
CA ILE A 80 54.74 24.51 -15.56
C ILE A 80 54.40 23.88 -14.21
N ALA A 81 54.94 24.39 -13.10
CA ALA A 81 54.63 23.90 -11.76
C ALA A 81 53.12 23.97 -11.45
N GLU A 82 52.46 25.04 -11.85
CA GLU A 82 51.03 25.23 -11.65
C GLU A 82 50.19 24.26 -12.49
N ARG A 83 50.65 23.91 -13.70
CA ARG A 83 50.02 22.86 -14.51
C ARG A 83 50.11 21.49 -13.85
N PHE A 84 51.27 21.11 -13.31
CA PHE A 84 51.42 19.88 -12.53
C PHE A 84 50.54 19.87 -11.28
N ARG A 85 50.48 21.00 -10.55
CA ARG A 85 49.60 21.15 -9.38
C ARG A 85 48.13 20.93 -9.76
N THR A 86 47.69 21.56 -10.84
CA THR A 86 46.32 21.48 -11.33
C THR A 86 45.97 20.05 -11.74
N GLU A 87 46.83 19.41 -12.52
CA GLU A 87 46.59 18.02 -12.95
C GLU A 87 46.62 17.05 -11.76
N ARG A 88 47.53 17.23 -10.80
CA ARG A 88 47.56 16.43 -9.56
C ARG A 88 46.24 16.53 -8.80
N LEU A 89 45.72 17.74 -8.61
CA LEU A 89 44.45 17.94 -7.89
C LEU A 89 43.26 17.36 -8.66
N ASN A 90 43.23 17.54 -9.98
CA ASN A 90 42.21 16.94 -10.83
C ASN A 90 42.25 15.42 -10.76
N ARG A 91 43.45 14.84 -10.81
CA ARG A 91 43.68 13.40 -10.70
C ARG A 91 43.26 12.84 -9.35
N GLU A 92 43.67 13.49 -8.27
CA GLU A 92 43.31 13.08 -6.91
C GLU A 92 41.78 13.07 -6.72
N LYS A 93 41.10 14.08 -7.27
CA LYS A 93 39.63 14.14 -7.28
C LYS A 93 39.04 13.04 -8.15
N LEU A 94 39.58 12.84 -9.36
CA LEU A 94 39.10 11.82 -10.30
C LEU A 94 39.18 10.42 -9.72
N VAL A 95 40.31 10.05 -9.11
CA VAL A 95 40.50 8.76 -8.43
C VAL A 95 39.43 8.56 -7.36
N LYS A 96 39.27 9.53 -6.44
CA LYS A 96 38.28 9.44 -5.35
C LYS A 96 36.86 9.31 -5.88
N THR A 97 36.50 10.10 -6.89
CA THR A 97 35.17 10.04 -7.51
C THR A 97 34.93 8.68 -8.17
N LYS A 98 35.89 8.17 -8.94
CA LYS A 98 35.76 6.88 -9.64
C LYS A 98 35.70 5.70 -8.69
N GLU A 99 36.49 5.70 -7.62
CA GLU A 99 36.40 4.68 -6.57
C GLU A 99 35.01 4.62 -5.94
N GLU A 100 34.42 5.78 -5.61
CA GLU A 100 33.08 5.84 -5.03
C GLU A 100 32.00 5.46 -6.05
N GLU A 101 32.10 5.92 -7.30
CA GLU A 101 31.17 5.56 -8.39
C GLU A 101 31.12 4.03 -8.60
N ILE A 102 32.27 3.36 -8.68
CA ILE A 102 32.31 1.91 -8.88
C ILE A 102 31.76 1.17 -7.67
N LYS A 103 32.13 1.60 -6.46
CA LYS A 103 31.60 1.02 -5.23
C LYS A 103 30.07 1.12 -5.17
N GLN A 104 29.51 2.30 -5.45
CA GLN A 104 28.07 2.51 -5.49
C GLN A 104 27.41 1.71 -6.61
N GLY A 105 28.08 1.57 -7.77
CA GLY A 105 27.62 0.74 -8.87
C GLY A 105 27.48 -0.74 -8.47
N ILE A 106 28.49 -1.30 -7.80
CA ILE A 106 28.45 -2.68 -7.31
C ILE A 106 27.33 -2.90 -6.30
N ILE A 107 27.19 -2.00 -5.32
CA ILE A 107 26.12 -2.06 -4.31
C ILE A 107 24.75 -1.98 -4.99
N SER A 108 24.56 -1.02 -5.91
CA SER A 108 23.29 -0.79 -6.59
C SER A 108 22.88 -1.99 -7.45
N GLN A 109 23.83 -2.56 -8.20
CA GLN A 109 23.55 -3.76 -9.01
C GLN A 109 23.18 -4.98 -8.14
N ALA A 110 23.86 -5.18 -7.00
CA ALA A 110 23.49 -6.25 -6.07
C ALA A 110 22.11 -6.00 -5.47
N PHE A 111 21.83 -4.76 -5.05
CA PHE A 111 20.52 -4.37 -4.53
C PHE A 111 19.41 -4.63 -5.55
N GLU A 112 19.59 -4.23 -6.82
CA GLU A 112 18.63 -4.47 -7.90
C GLU A 112 18.35 -5.96 -8.11
N ARG A 113 19.39 -6.81 -8.11
CA ARG A 113 19.22 -8.27 -8.22
C ARG A 113 18.42 -8.86 -7.06
N ILE A 114 18.70 -8.42 -5.83
CA ILE A 114 17.94 -8.84 -4.64
C ILE A 114 16.48 -8.37 -4.74
N MET A 115 16.25 -7.12 -5.18
CA MET A 115 14.90 -6.59 -5.38
C MET A 115 14.13 -7.35 -6.45
N ALA A 116 14.79 -7.77 -7.55
CA ALA A 116 14.16 -8.60 -8.57
C ALA A 116 13.69 -9.94 -8.00
N VAL A 117 14.50 -10.61 -7.17
CA VAL A 117 14.08 -11.85 -6.47
C VAL A 117 12.89 -11.56 -5.56
N ARG A 118 12.94 -10.48 -4.80
CA ARG A 118 11.88 -10.13 -3.86
C ARG A 118 10.55 -9.82 -4.55
N MET A 119 10.57 -9.15 -5.71
CA MET A 119 9.36 -8.82 -6.46
C MET A 119 8.74 -10.02 -7.18
N ALA A 120 9.40 -11.17 -7.22
CA ALA A 120 8.87 -12.38 -7.83
C ALA A 120 7.78 -13.06 -6.98
N TYR A 121 7.62 -12.68 -5.70
CA TYR A 121 6.59 -13.21 -4.81
C TYR A 121 5.26 -12.47 -4.96
N GLU A 122 4.16 -13.15 -4.60
CA GLU A 122 2.81 -12.56 -4.58
C GLU A 122 2.76 -11.26 -3.75
N SER A 123 1.86 -10.34 -4.10
CA SER A 123 1.78 -9.00 -3.49
C SER A 123 1.70 -9.05 -1.97
N ASP A 124 0.90 -9.95 -1.40
CA ASP A 124 0.71 -10.06 0.05
C ASP A 124 1.99 -10.51 0.76
N VAL A 125 2.70 -11.48 0.18
CA VAL A 125 3.98 -11.99 0.68
C VAL A 125 5.04 -10.91 0.59
N SER A 126 5.09 -10.20 -0.55
CA SER A 126 6.00 -9.08 -0.77
C SER A 126 5.79 -7.95 0.25
N LEU A 127 4.54 -7.59 0.56
CA LEU A 127 4.21 -6.59 1.58
C LEU A 127 4.64 -7.04 2.98
N ALA A 128 4.37 -8.29 3.36
CA ALA A 128 4.79 -8.83 4.64
C ALA A 128 6.32 -8.93 4.76
N LEU A 129 7.03 -9.27 3.68
CA LEU A 129 8.50 -9.25 3.63
C LEU A 129 9.07 -7.86 3.94
N GLU A 130 8.41 -6.76 3.55
CA GLU A 130 8.92 -5.41 3.84
C GLU A 130 9.02 -5.14 5.34
N ARG A 131 8.15 -5.77 6.15
CA ARG A 131 8.15 -5.60 7.61
C ARG A 131 9.33 -6.30 8.28
N ASN A 132 9.73 -7.46 7.75
CA ASN A 132 10.75 -8.29 8.37
C ASN A 132 12.14 -8.04 7.77
N ILE A 133 12.20 -7.81 6.45
CA ILE A 133 13.43 -7.56 5.69
C ILE A 133 13.18 -6.34 4.79
N SER A 134 13.31 -5.14 5.37
CA SER A 134 13.03 -3.90 4.65
C SER A 134 14.09 -3.57 3.59
N LYS A 135 13.71 -2.79 2.58
CA LYS A 135 14.64 -2.29 1.56
C LYS A 135 15.81 -1.51 2.17
N GLN A 136 15.56 -0.70 3.20
CA GLN A 136 16.62 0.05 3.87
C GLN A 136 17.60 -0.90 4.60
N THR A 137 17.10 -1.98 5.18
CA THR A 137 17.94 -2.98 5.87
C THR A 137 18.87 -3.68 4.88
N ILE A 138 18.35 -4.07 3.72
CA ILE A 138 19.11 -4.68 2.62
C ILE A 138 20.21 -3.71 2.15
N GLN A 139 19.84 -2.47 1.82
CA GLN A 139 20.79 -1.44 1.36
C GLN A 139 21.91 -1.23 2.39
N LYS A 140 21.55 -1.06 3.67
CA LYS A 140 22.52 -0.85 4.75
C LYS A 140 23.48 -2.04 4.89
N ARG A 141 22.99 -3.28 4.80
CA ARG A 141 23.84 -4.48 4.89
C ARG A 141 24.82 -4.56 3.73
N LEU A 142 24.39 -4.26 2.51
CA LEU A 142 25.28 -4.20 1.35
C LEU A 142 26.35 -3.11 1.54
N GLU A 143 25.98 -1.90 1.97
CA GLU A 143 26.92 -0.82 2.29
C GLU A 143 27.93 -1.23 3.38
N GLU A 144 27.44 -1.90 4.43
CA GLU A 144 28.28 -2.40 5.53
C GLU A 144 29.26 -3.49 5.08
N SER A 145 28.88 -4.35 4.13
CA SER A 145 29.76 -5.39 3.57
C SER A 145 31.01 -4.82 2.90
N THR A 146 30.92 -3.59 2.38
CA THR A 146 32.04 -2.89 1.72
C THR A 146 33.02 -2.24 2.70
N LYS A 147 32.66 -2.13 3.99
CA LYS A 147 33.53 -1.47 4.98
C LYS A 147 34.84 -2.24 5.14
N ARG A 148 35.95 -1.49 5.20
CA ARG A 148 37.32 -2.03 5.38
C ARG A 148 37.75 -2.97 4.25
N ARG A 149 37.29 -2.73 3.02
CA ARG A 149 37.78 -3.39 1.80
C ARG A 149 38.65 -2.41 1.03
N SER A 150 39.89 -2.81 0.76
CA SER A 150 40.90 -1.95 0.15
C SER A 150 41.04 -2.14 -1.35
N THR A 151 40.43 -3.19 -1.92
CA THR A 151 40.50 -3.51 -3.35
C THR A 151 39.11 -3.80 -3.90
N LEU A 152 38.92 -3.55 -5.19
CA LEU A 152 37.72 -3.86 -5.95
C LEU A 152 37.39 -5.34 -5.85
N ALA A 153 38.38 -6.23 -6.01
CA ALA A 153 38.16 -7.67 -5.91
C ALA A 153 37.60 -8.09 -4.53
N THR A 154 38.16 -7.56 -3.44
CA THR A 154 37.70 -7.89 -2.08
C THR A 154 36.34 -7.27 -1.75
N LEU A 155 36.06 -6.09 -2.31
CA LEU A 155 34.77 -5.42 -2.19
C LEU A 155 33.67 -6.21 -2.93
N THR A 156 33.90 -6.54 -4.21
CA THR A 156 32.96 -7.31 -5.03
C THR A 156 32.65 -8.67 -4.40
N ASN A 157 33.67 -9.39 -3.91
CA ASN A 157 33.46 -10.68 -3.24
C ASN A 157 32.61 -10.54 -1.97
N ALA A 158 32.82 -9.48 -1.18
CA ALA A 158 32.04 -9.24 0.03
C ALA A 158 30.58 -8.92 -0.30
N VAL A 159 30.33 -8.07 -1.31
CA VAL A 159 28.98 -7.74 -1.76
C VAL A 159 28.26 -8.97 -2.32
N ASN A 160 28.93 -9.79 -3.13
CA ASN A 160 28.34 -11.01 -3.70
C ASN A 160 27.99 -12.05 -2.61
N ALA A 161 28.84 -12.16 -1.58
CA ALA A 161 28.57 -13.02 -0.44
C ALA A 161 27.33 -12.54 0.36
N GLU A 162 27.25 -11.23 0.60
CA GLU A 162 26.11 -10.62 1.30
C GLU A 162 24.82 -10.72 0.47
N GLU A 163 24.90 -10.51 -0.85
CA GLU A 163 23.79 -10.73 -1.79
C GLU A 163 23.26 -12.17 -1.70
N THR A 164 24.15 -13.16 -1.70
CA THR A 164 23.78 -14.56 -1.58
C THR A 164 23.09 -14.84 -0.25
N ALA A 165 23.63 -14.31 0.85
CA ALA A 165 23.05 -14.45 2.18
C ALA A 165 21.66 -13.81 2.28
N LEU A 166 21.50 -12.58 1.79
CA LEU A 166 20.24 -11.85 1.77
C LEU A 166 19.18 -12.53 0.89
N THR A 167 19.56 -13.01 -0.29
CA THR A 167 18.64 -13.76 -1.16
C THR A 167 18.17 -15.06 -0.49
N ALA A 168 19.05 -15.78 0.19
CA ALA A 168 18.68 -16.98 0.94
C ALA A 168 17.74 -16.66 2.11
N GLU A 169 18.01 -15.59 2.85
CA GLU A 169 17.17 -15.12 3.97
C GLU A 169 15.77 -14.71 3.48
N ILE A 170 15.70 -13.93 2.40
CA ILE A 170 14.44 -13.56 1.74
C ILE A 170 13.68 -14.80 1.29
N GLY A 171 14.35 -15.78 0.68
CA GLY A 171 13.71 -17.02 0.23
C GLY A 171 13.12 -17.84 1.39
N ALA A 172 13.86 -18.00 2.48
CA ALA A 172 13.39 -18.70 3.66
C ALA A 172 12.19 -17.99 4.30
N GLU A 173 12.27 -16.66 4.42
CA GLU A 173 11.22 -15.86 5.02
C GLU A 173 9.97 -15.80 4.14
N ALA A 174 10.14 -15.68 2.82
CA ALA A 174 9.04 -15.73 1.86
C ALA A 174 8.30 -17.08 1.93
N ALA A 175 9.04 -18.19 2.03
CA ALA A 175 8.45 -19.51 2.19
C ALA A 175 7.64 -19.62 3.50
N ARG A 176 8.17 -19.10 4.61
CA ARG A 176 7.48 -19.05 5.91
C ARG A 176 6.19 -18.24 5.83
N ILE A 177 6.26 -17.02 5.31
CA ILE A 177 5.10 -16.11 5.15
C ILE A 177 4.06 -16.74 4.22
N SER A 178 4.49 -17.32 3.10
CA SER A 178 3.60 -17.98 2.14
C SER A 178 2.87 -19.16 2.77
N ALA A 179 3.55 -19.97 3.57
CA ALA A 179 2.93 -21.07 4.31
C ALA A 179 1.89 -20.54 5.32
N ARG A 180 2.20 -19.47 6.06
CA ARG A 180 1.26 -18.86 7.01
C ARG A 180 0.05 -18.24 6.32
N ARG A 181 0.23 -17.61 5.16
CA ARG A 181 -0.88 -17.02 4.37
C ARG A 181 -1.88 -18.09 3.93
N LYS A 182 -1.40 -19.28 3.53
CA LYS A 182 -2.27 -20.42 3.14
C LYS A 182 -3.13 -20.96 4.28
N LEU A 183 -2.79 -20.69 5.54
CA LEU A 183 -3.62 -21.11 6.68
C LEU A 183 -4.90 -20.29 6.82
N ILE A 184 -4.95 -19.07 6.26
CA ILE A 184 -6.13 -18.21 6.30
C ILE A 184 -7.10 -18.65 5.19
N PRO A 185 -8.30 -19.19 5.52
CA PRO A 185 -9.24 -19.64 4.50
C PRO A 185 -9.87 -18.47 3.76
N ILE A 186 -9.97 -18.57 2.42
CA ILE A 186 -10.48 -17.51 1.55
C ILE A 186 -11.89 -17.04 1.98
N HIS A 187 -12.77 -17.99 2.33
CA HIS A 187 -14.14 -17.68 2.74
C HIS A 187 -14.24 -16.90 4.07
N TYR A 188 -13.20 -16.95 4.91
CA TYR A 188 -13.14 -16.24 6.20
C TYR A 188 -12.18 -15.07 6.20
N GLU A 189 -11.64 -14.68 5.04
CA GLU A 189 -10.60 -13.65 4.94
C GLU A 189 -11.02 -12.31 5.56
N TYR A 190 -12.31 -11.97 5.50
CA TYR A 190 -12.87 -10.77 6.11
C TYR A 190 -12.71 -10.70 7.65
N LEU A 191 -12.49 -11.84 8.33
CA LEU A 191 -12.20 -11.92 9.77
C LEU A 191 -10.74 -11.52 10.11
N PHE A 192 -9.87 -11.43 9.11
CA PHE A 192 -8.43 -11.22 9.28
C PHE A 192 -7.97 -9.90 8.67
N LYS A 193 -8.56 -8.77 9.07
CA LYS A 193 -8.13 -7.43 8.62
C LYS A 193 -6.66 -7.12 8.94
N ASP A 194 -6.14 -7.77 9.97
CA ASP A 194 -4.76 -7.73 10.45
C ASP A 194 -3.87 -8.84 9.84
N TRP A 195 -4.31 -9.52 8.78
CA TRP A 195 -3.60 -10.65 8.16
C TRP A 195 -2.11 -10.39 7.96
N MET A 196 -1.73 -9.18 7.54
CA MET A 196 -0.33 -8.82 7.29
C MET A 196 0.52 -8.87 8.56
N ALA A 197 -0.03 -8.44 9.70
CA ALA A 197 0.65 -8.55 10.99
C ALA A 197 0.73 -10.02 11.44
N LEU A 198 -0.35 -10.78 11.25
CA LEU A 198 -0.41 -12.19 11.62
C LEU A 198 0.59 -13.05 10.84
N ILE A 199 0.70 -12.87 9.52
CA ILE A 199 1.61 -13.70 8.70
C ILE A 199 3.08 -13.27 8.84
N ALA A 200 3.34 -11.98 9.06
CA ALA A 200 4.70 -11.47 9.30
C ALA A 200 5.20 -11.77 10.71
N GLY A 201 4.30 -11.86 11.69
CA GLY A 201 4.63 -12.10 13.09
C GLY A 201 5.23 -13.48 13.37
N THR A 202 5.64 -13.68 14.62
CA THR A 202 6.26 -14.92 15.12
C THR A 202 5.28 -15.84 15.85
N ASP A 203 4.13 -15.32 16.29
CA ASP A 203 3.13 -16.06 17.06
C ASP A 203 2.59 -17.27 16.28
N ASP A 204 2.07 -18.26 17.00
CA ASP A 204 1.38 -19.39 16.37
C ASP A 204 0.02 -18.92 15.82
N ILE A 205 -0.09 -18.90 14.49
CA ILE A 205 -1.26 -18.36 13.79
C ILE A 205 -2.42 -19.35 13.73
N GLU A 206 -2.16 -20.65 13.81
CA GLU A 206 -3.20 -21.67 13.73
C GLU A 206 -4.27 -21.56 14.83
N PRO A 207 -3.94 -21.45 16.13
CA PRO A 207 -4.94 -21.32 17.18
C PRO A 207 -5.72 -20.00 17.03
N ILE A 208 -5.07 -18.92 16.58
CA ILE A 208 -5.72 -17.63 16.34
C ILE A 208 -6.77 -17.76 15.23
N ILE A 209 -6.41 -18.43 14.13
CA ILE A 209 -7.33 -18.68 13.00
C ILE A 209 -8.50 -19.55 13.45
N LYS A 210 -8.23 -20.68 14.12
CA LYS A 210 -9.26 -21.62 14.61
C LYS A 210 -10.24 -20.92 15.55
N GLN A 211 -9.74 -20.11 16.48
CA GLN A 211 -10.59 -19.38 17.42
C GLN A 211 -11.51 -18.38 16.70
N ARG A 212 -10.96 -17.55 15.80
CA ARG A 212 -11.76 -16.54 15.09
C ARG A 212 -12.84 -17.16 14.20
N ILE A 213 -12.55 -18.30 13.56
CA ILE A 213 -13.52 -19.02 12.76
C ILE A 213 -14.61 -19.62 13.65
N ALA A 214 -14.24 -20.27 14.76
CA ALA A 214 -15.21 -20.83 15.69
C ALA A 214 -16.14 -19.75 16.28
N ASP A 215 -15.61 -18.58 16.62
CA ASP A 215 -16.40 -17.44 17.10
C ASP A 215 -17.38 -16.94 16.03
N GLU A 216 -16.99 -16.96 14.75
CA GLU A 216 -17.88 -16.58 13.65
C GLU A 216 -18.96 -17.62 13.37
N GLU A 217 -18.60 -18.90 13.32
CA GLU A 217 -19.57 -19.98 13.15
C GLU A 217 -20.62 -20.00 14.28
N GLN A 218 -20.20 -19.71 15.52
CA GLN A 218 -21.13 -19.55 16.65
C GLN A 218 -22.06 -18.36 16.44
N ARG A 219 -21.54 -17.19 16.03
CA ARG A 219 -22.35 -16.00 15.75
C ARG A 219 -23.36 -16.25 14.62
N GLU A 220 -22.95 -16.87 13.53
CA GLU A 220 -23.85 -17.22 12.42
C GLU A 220 -24.94 -18.21 12.85
N ALA A 221 -24.58 -19.23 13.64
CA ALA A 221 -25.54 -20.19 14.18
C ALA A 221 -26.57 -19.53 15.10
N GLU A 222 -26.13 -18.61 15.97
CA GLU A 222 -27.05 -17.85 16.84
C GLU A 222 -28.01 -16.96 16.05
N ILE A 223 -27.52 -16.28 15.00
CA ILE A 223 -28.37 -15.44 14.12
C ILE A 223 -29.41 -16.33 13.42
N LYS A 224 -28.99 -17.48 12.90
CA LYS A 224 -29.90 -18.42 12.24
C LYS A 224 -30.94 -18.99 13.20
N ALA A 225 -30.54 -19.39 14.40
CA ALA A 225 -31.45 -19.89 15.42
C ALA A 225 -32.48 -18.82 15.85
N LYS A 226 -32.05 -17.56 16.02
CA LYS A 226 -32.97 -16.44 16.31
C LYS A 226 -33.94 -16.20 15.15
N ALA A 227 -33.45 -16.20 13.91
CA ALA A 227 -34.31 -16.04 12.73
C ALA A 227 -35.35 -17.16 12.60
N GLU A 228 -34.97 -18.41 12.88
CA GLU A 228 -35.88 -19.56 12.89
C GLU A 228 -36.94 -19.46 14.00
N GLN A 229 -36.53 -19.06 15.22
CA GLN A 229 -37.46 -18.84 16.33
C GLN A 229 -38.45 -17.71 16.03
N GLU A 230 -37.98 -16.60 15.46
CA GLU A 230 -38.85 -15.48 15.06
C GLU A 230 -39.83 -15.90 13.94
N ALA A 231 -39.39 -16.71 12.98
CA ALA A 231 -40.26 -17.23 11.93
C ALA A 231 -41.33 -18.19 12.50
N GLN A 232 -40.96 -19.07 13.42
CA GLN A 232 -41.92 -19.96 14.10
C GLN A 232 -42.91 -19.18 14.95
N ALA A 233 -42.46 -18.19 15.73
CA ALA A 233 -43.32 -17.34 16.54
C ALA A 233 -44.32 -16.53 15.68
N LYS A 234 -43.88 -16.01 14.53
CA LYS A 234 -44.78 -15.35 13.57
C LYS A 234 -45.81 -16.32 13.00
N ALA A 235 -45.39 -17.52 12.59
CA ALA A 235 -46.30 -18.53 12.05
C ALA A 235 -47.33 -19.01 13.10
N GLU A 236 -46.93 -19.16 14.36
CA GLU A 236 -47.84 -19.51 15.45
C GLU A 236 -48.80 -18.36 15.77
N ALA A 237 -48.32 -17.12 15.82
CA ALA A 237 -49.17 -15.94 16.00
C ALA A 237 -50.20 -15.80 14.86
N GLU A 238 -49.80 -16.06 13.61
CA GLU A 238 -50.70 -16.08 12.45
C GLU A 238 -51.76 -17.18 12.56
N LYS A 239 -51.39 -18.39 13.01
CA LYS A 239 -52.35 -19.47 13.26
C LYS A 239 -53.36 -19.13 14.35
N VAL A 240 -52.89 -18.63 15.50
CA VAL A 240 -53.78 -18.21 16.61
C VAL A 240 -54.70 -17.08 16.15
N GLN A 241 -54.21 -16.13 15.34
CA GLN A 241 -55.05 -15.06 14.79
C GLN A 241 -56.08 -15.59 13.78
N ALA A 242 -55.71 -16.57 12.95
CA ALA A 242 -56.63 -17.23 12.02
C ALA A 242 -57.71 -18.04 12.74
N GLU A 243 -57.34 -18.79 13.79
CA GLU A 243 -58.27 -19.54 14.64
C GLU A 243 -59.22 -18.61 15.41
N ALA A 244 -58.71 -17.51 15.98
CA ALA A 244 -59.55 -16.50 16.64
C ALA A 244 -60.55 -15.83 15.69
N LYS A 245 -60.13 -15.56 14.44
CA LYS A 245 -61.04 -15.07 13.39
C LYS A 245 -62.11 -16.12 13.05
N ALA A 246 -61.73 -17.38 12.87
CA ALA A 246 -62.67 -18.46 12.58
C ALA A 246 -63.72 -18.65 13.70
N ILE A 247 -63.31 -18.58 14.97
CA ILE A 247 -64.23 -18.65 16.12
C ILE A 247 -65.17 -17.44 16.14
N THR A 248 -64.68 -16.24 15.81
CA THR A 248 -65.52 -15.04 15.74
C THR A 248 -66.55 -15.15 14.62
N ASP A 249 -66.13 -15.64 13.44
CA ASP A 249 -67.02 -15.86 12.29
C ASP A 249 -68.09 -16.95 12.59
N GLU A 250 -67.74 -18.00 13.34
CA GLU A 250 -68.69 -19.02 13.80
C GLU A 250 -69.69 -18.47 14.84
N MET A 251 -69.25 -17.63 15.77
CA MET A 251 -70.13 -16.97 16.75
C MET A 251 -71.12 -16.00 16.08
N ASP A 252 -70.66 -15.25 15.08
CA ASP A 252 -71.52 -14.34 14.30
C ASP A 252 -72.57 -15.13 13.49
N GLN A 253 -72.21 -16.30 12.95
CA GLN A 253 -73.17 -17.20 12.29
C GLN A 253 -74.19 -17.80 13.28
N GLN A 254 -73.77 -18.21 14.48
CA GLN A 254 -74.71 -18.74 15.48
C GLN A 254 -75.66 -17.67 16.03
N GLN A 255 -75.23 -16.41 16.20
CA GLN A 255 -76.11 -15.30 16.55
C GLN A 255 -77.13 -14.98 15.44
N ALA A 256 -76.75 -15.12 14.17
CA ALA A 256 -77.66 -14.97 13.04
C ALA A 256 -78.75 -16.07 13.00
N VAL A 257 -78.41 -17.32 13.37
CA VAL A 257 -79.37 -18.44 13.44
C VAL A 257 -80.29 -18.30 14.67
N THR A 258 -79.77 -17.86 15.81
CA THR A 258 -80.57 -17.66 17.05
C THR A 258 -81.59 -16.51 16.89
N SER A 259 -81.22 -15.46 16.15
CA SER A 259 -82.13 -14.35 15.83
C SER A 259 -83.23 -14.75 14.83
N ALA A 260 -82.99 -15.76 13.98
CA ALA A 260 -84.01 -16.30 13.07
C ALA A 260 -84.99 -17.26 13.77
N GLN A 261 -84.57 -17.98 14.82
CA GLN A 261 -85.43 -18.91 15.55
C GLN A 261 -86.34 -18.22 16.59
N ASN A 262 -86.01 -17.03 17.09
CA ASN A 262 -86.86 -16.26 18.01
C ASN A 262 -88.03 -15.52 17.34
N ILE A 263 -88.19 -15.56 16.01
CA ILE A 263 -89.33 -14.95 15.30
C ILE A 263 -90.42 -15.98 14.97
N ALA A 264 -90.18 -17.28 15.15
CA ALA A 264 -91.09 -18.34 14.69
C ALA A 264 -92.10 -18.85 15.72
N ASN A 265 -92.07 -18.39 16.98
CA ASN A 265 -93.01 -18.84 18.02
C ASN A 265 -93.62 -17.65 18.78
N GLU A 266 -94.63 -17.02 18.21
CA GLU A 266 -95.64 -16.26 18.96
C GLU A 266 -96.92 -16.19 18.11
N ASP A 267 -97.68 -17.28 18.17
CA ASP A 267 -99.07 -17.33 17.71
C ASP A 267 -99.95 -16.74 18.82
N THR A 268 -100.28 -15.45 18.70
CA THR A 268 -101.26 -14.78 19.57
C THR A 268 -102.28 -14.03 18.74
N THR A 269 -103.55 -14.41 18.96
CA THR A 269 -104.75 -13.91 18.27
C THR A 269 -105.30 -12.66 18.95
N GLU A 270 -104.50 -11.59 19.04
CA GLU A 270 -104.96 -10.27 19.46
C GLU A 270 -104.64 -9.20 18.39
N PRO A 271 -105.54 -8.22 18.15
CA PRO A 271 -105.30 -7.16 17.18
C PRO A 271 -104.20 -6.22 17.70
N LYS A 272 -103.05 -6.24 17.02
CA LYS A 272 -101.84 -5.49 17.39
C LYS A 272 -102.04 -3.98 17.17
N ALA A 273 -101.50 -3.17 18.08
CA ALA A 273 -101.28 -1.75 17.87
C ALA A 273 -100.36 -1.51 16.65
N ASP A 274 -100.49 -0.35 16.00
CA ASP A 274 -99.67 0.05 14.85
C ASP A 274 -98.18 -0.21 15.13
N PHE A 275 -97.55 -1.04 14.30
CA PHE A 275 -96.13 -1.39 14.41
C PHE A 275 -95.39 -1.04 13.12
N VAL A 276 -94.15 -0.57 13.25
CA VAL A 276 -93.32 -0.15 12.11
C VAL A 276 -92.28 -1.22 11.80
N ILE A 277 -92.31 -1.76 10.58
CA ILE A 277 -91.27 -2.65 10.06
C ILE A 277 -90.25 -1.81 9.27
N THR A 278 -88.98 -1.86 9.65
CA THR A 278 -87.89 -1.23 8.88
C THR A 278 -87.11 -2.29 8.13
N ILE A 279 -87.19 -2.26 6.79
CA ILE A 279 -86.43 -3.16 5.91
C ILE A 279 -85.25 -2.39 5.32
N ARG A 280 -84.01 -2.80 5.65
CA ARG A 280 -82.79 -2.17 5.12
C ARG A 280 -82.30 -2.94 3.89
N LEU A 281 -82.40 -2.33 2.72
CA LEU A 281 -81.92 -2.87 1.45
C LEU A 281 -80.56 -2.25 1.10
N ASN A 282 -79.46 -2.85 1.55
CA ASN A 282 -78.10 -2.32 1.42
C ASN A 282 -77.32 -2.80 0.17
N GLN A 283 -77.89 -3.69 -0.64
CA GLN A 283 -77.28 -4.24 -1.85
C GLN A 283 -78.31 -4.40 -2.99
N THR A 284 -79.10 -3.35 -3.26
CA THR A 284 -80.07 -3.35 -4.37
C THR A 284 -80.03 -2.02 -5.13
N THR A 285 -80.54 -2.03 -6.36
CA THR A 285 -80.67 -0.81 -7.16
C THR A 285 -81.93 -0.03 -6.74
N GLN A 286 -81.93 1.29 -6.96
CA GLN A 286 -83.08 2.14 -6.64
C GLN A 286 -84.36 1.68 -7.36
N THR A 287 -84.24 1.22 -8.61
CA THR A 287 -85.36 0.70 -9.40
C THR A 287 -85.97 -0.53 -8.74
N ASN A 288 -85.15 -1.46 -8.26
CA ASN A 288 -85.64 -2.66 -7.58
C ASN A 288 -86.26 -2.33 -6.21
N ALA A 289 -85.66 -1.42 -5.44
CA ALA A 289 -86.24 -0.96 -4.19
C ALA A 289 -87.62 -0.32 -4.39
N VAL A 290 -87.80 0.48 -5.44
CA VAL A 290 -89.10 1.10 -5.78
C VAL A 290 -90.12 0.06 -6.24
N ASN A 291 -89.71 -0.95 -7.02
CA ASN A 291 -90.61 -2.03 -7.44
C ASN A 291 -91.11 -2.85 -6.24
N ILE A 292 -90.22 -3.21 -5.32
CA ILE A 292 -90.58 -3.89 -4.06
C ILE A 292 -91.56 -3.03 -3.24
N ALA A 293 -91.31 -1.73 -3.14
CA ALA A 293 -92.22 -0.81 -2.44
C ALA A 293 -93.62 -0.79 -3.10
N ARG A 294 -93.69 -0.74 -4.44
CA ARG A 294 -94.98 -0.82 -5.15
C ARG A 294 -95.69 -2.14 -4.92
N GLU A 295 -94.99 -3.27 -4.99
CA GLU A 295 -95.58 -4.59 -4.75
C GLU A 295 -96.17 -4.71 -3.35
N LEU A 296 -95.47 -4.20 -2.33
CA LEU A 296 -96.00 -4.16 -0.96
C LEU A 296 -97.26 -3.29 -0.86
N LYS A 297 -97.27 -2.11 -1.51
CA LYS A 297 -98.46 -1.26 -1.55
C LYS A 297 -99.62 -1.90 -2.30
N THR A 298 -99.35 -2.62 -3.39
CA THR A 298 -100.36 -3.36 -4.15
C THR A 298 -100.95 -4.49 -3.31
N ARG A 299 -100.13 -5.20 -2.55
CA ARG A 299 -100.56 -6.37 -1.77
C ARG A 299 -101.38 -6.01 -0.53
N PHE A 300 -101.04 -4.91 0.13
CA PHE A 300 -101.63 -4.55 1.43
C PHE A 300 -102.43 -3.24 1.41
N GLY A 301 -102.49 -2.55 0.27
CA GLY A 301 -103.32 -1.37 0.06
C GLY A 301 -103.03 -0.23 1.04
N ASP A 302 -104.09 0.37 1.58
CA ASP A 302 -104.00 1.51 2.49
C ASP A 302 -103.58 1.15 3.92
N CYS A 303 -103.43 -0.14 4.22
CA CYS A 303 -102.97 -0.63 5.52
C CYS A 303 -101.45 -0.46 5.74
N VAL A 304 -100.71 0.09 4.76
CA VAL A 304 -99.27 0.36 4.88
C VAL A 304 -98.91 1.75 4.38
N SER A 305 -98.07 2.44 5.15
CA SER A 305 -97.43 3.70 4.73
C SER A 305 -95.97 3.43 4.36
N LEU A 306 -95.56 3.89 3.18
CA LEU A 306 -94.22 3.68 2.66
C LEU A 306 -93.46 5.00 2.66
N ASN A 307 -92.51 5.13 3.57
CA ASN A 307 -91.67 6.31 3.68
C ASN A 307 -90.27 6.02 3.15
N LYS A 308 -89.78 6.87 2.25
CA LYS A 308 -88.36 6.86 1.88
C LYS A 308 -87.58 7.44 3.06
N LEU A 309 -86.64 6.65 3.58
CA LEU A 309 -85.67 7.17 4.54
C LEU A 309 -84.72 8.11 3.80
N ASN A 310 -84.89 9.43 3.97
CA ASN A 310 -83.90 10.40 3.51
C ASN A 310 -82.75 10.36 4.51
N ARG A 311 -81.58 9.91 4.05
CA ARG A 311 -80.30 10.16 4.74
C ARG A 311 -79.62 11.33 4.07
#